data_AF-A0ABD1EM78-F1
#
_entry.id   AF-A0ABD1EM78-F1
#
_cell.length_a   1.000
_cell.length_b   1.000
_cell.length_c   1.000
_cell.angle_alpha   90.00
_cell.angle_beta   90.00
_cell.angle_gamma   90.00
#
_symmetry.space_group_name_H-M   'P 1'
#
loop_
_entity.id
_entity.type
_entity.pdbx_description
1 polymer ?
#
loop_
_entity_poly.entity_id
_entity_poly.type
_entity_poly.pdbx_seq_one_letter_code
_entity_poly.pdbx_strand_id
1 'polypeptide(L)'
;MQVIGSRSPLPFQKGILISNSALKMLHVELKRRFGVDYILTRRLNQDVLENFFGVIRAKGGLHDHPNPLEFKYRLRSYVLGKNEGAYSDFSNVEVDDTPDIPLSGSLTIKLKPSFNPPSFNLDENLEELNELEYDGLENLAGFICHKLKYPCLQSSSTESSSWINHLDEGGLSKPSSTFMNTIVELNKVFIEMNGNDGIATGPNFMETLLLRSESIHCPDKAKRLFLRSRTFFRIKELNRSMKEKKASKRKWIKILS
;
A
#
# COMPACT_ATOMS: atom_id res chain seq x y z
N MET A 1 -39.16 -2.79 21.01
CA MET A 1 -39.11 -1.40 20.52
C MET A 1 -40.13 -1.24 19.42
N GLN A 2 -41.17 -0.44 19.62
CA GLN A 2 -42.13 -0.07 18.58
C GLN A 2 -42.26 1.45 18.60
N VAL A 3 -42.13 2.10 17.45
CA VAL A 3 -42.27 3.56 17.37
C VAL A 3 -43.75 3.90 17.41
N ILE A 4 -44.12 4.87 18.25
CA ILE A 4 -45.49 5.35 18.37
C ILE A 4 -45.94 5.89 17.00
N GLY A 5 -47.04 5.35 16.48
CA GLY A 5 -47.60 5.73 15.17
C GLY A 5 -47.16 4.85 13.99
N SER A 6 -46.21 3.91 14.16
CA SER A 6 -45.84 2.97 13.10
C SER A 6 -46.49 1.59 13.27
N ARG A 7 -47.12 1.11 12.19
CA ARG A 7 -47.73 -0.25 12.13
C ARG A 7 -46.68 -1.35 11.96
N SER A 8 -45.47 -1.03 11.52
CA SER A 8 -44.38 -1.98 11.29
C SER A 8 -43.05 -1.50 11.87
N PRO A 9 -42.11 -2.40 12.21
CA PRO A 9 -40.81 -2.01 12.72
C PRO A 9 -40.01 -1.26 11.65
N LEU A 10 -39.48 -0.10 12.00
CA LEU A 10 -38.60 0.70 11.15
C LEU A 10 -37.26 -0.02 10.91
N PRO A 11 -36.56 0.24 9.80
CA PRO A 11 -35.31 -0.44 9.47
C PRO A 11 -34.26 -0.42 10.59
N PHE A 12 -34.08 0.71 11.29
CA PHE A 12 -33.12 0.79 12.39
C PHE A 12 -33.51 -0.11 13.58
N GLN A 13 -34.80 -0.30 13.85
CA GLN A 13 -35.27 -1.17 14.93
C GLN A 13 -34.94 -2.63 14.63
N LYS A 14 -35.11 -3.04 13.38
CA LYS A 14 -34.67 -4.34 12.89
C LYS A 14 -33.14 -4.44 12.96
N GLY A 15 -32.44 -3.39 12.55
CA GLY A 15 -30.97 -3.30 12.62
C GLY A 15 -30.44 -3.55 14.04
N ILE A 16 -30.98 -2.88 15.05
CA ILE A 16 -30.57 -3.08 16.45
C ILE A 16 -30.78 -4.53 16.91
N LEU A 17 -31.94 -5.12 16.59
CA LEU A 17 -32.24 -6.52 16.95
C LEU A 17 -31.28 -7.50 16.26
N ILE A 18 -31.01 -7.28 14.97
CA ILE A 18 -30.09 -8.11 14.18
C ILE A 18 -28.67 -7.97 14.74
N SER A 19 -28.17 -6.74 14.97
CA SER A 19 -26.82 -6.50 15.49
C SER A 19 -26.59 -7.13 16.86
N ASN A 20 -27.56 -6.99 17.78
CA ASN A 20 -27.48 -7.60 19.11
C ASN A 20 -27.46 -9.14 19.04
N SER A 21 -28.26 -9.73 18.16
CA SER A 21 -28.32 -11.18 17.97
C SER A 21 -27.04 -11.69 17.30
N ALA A 22 -26.60 -11.02 16.23
CA ALA A 22 -25.40 -11.36 15.47
C ALA A 22 -24.14 -11.26 16.31
N LEU A 23 -23.98 -10.24 17.16
CA LEU A 23 -22.80 -10.09 18.01
C LEU A 23 -22.67 -11.25 19.02
N LYS A 24 -23.79 -11.67 19.63
CA LYS A 24 -23.81 -12.83 20.54
C LYS A 24 -23.44 -14.11 19.80
N MET A 25 -24.04 -14.34 18.64
CA MET A 25 -23.76 -15.51 17.82
C MET A 25 -22.29 -15.54 17.34
N LEU A 26 -21.76 -14.38 16.95
CA LEU A 26 -20.36 -14.23 16.55
C LEU A 26 -19.41 -14.58 17.70
N HIS A 27 -19.66 -14.07 18.91
CA HIS A 27 -18.83 -14.38 20.09
C HIS A 27 -18.84 -15.86 20.44
N VAL A 28 -20.03 -16.48 20.49
CA VAL A 28 -20.16 -17.91 20.76
C VAL A 28 -19.36 -18.72 19.73
N GLU A 29 -19.48 -18.37 18.45
CA GLU A 29 -18.80 -19.11 17.39
C GLU A 29 -17.28 -18.92 17.39
N LEU A 30 -16.81 -17.69 17.63
CA LEU A 30 -15.38 -17.40 17.73
C LEU A 30 -14.75 -18.04 18.98
N LYS A 31 -15.46 -18.05 20.11
CA LYS A 31 -15.02 -18.75 21.32
C LYS A 31 -14.94 -20.25 21.10
N ARG A 32 -15.96 -20.85 20.47
CA ARG A 32 -16.02 -22.28 20.19
C ARG A 32 -14.95 -22.75 19.18
N ARG A 33 -14.72 -21.99 18.10
CA ARG A 33 -13.78 -22.39 17.04
C ARG A 33 -12.33 -22.00 17.31
N PHE A 34 -12.11 -20.85 17.95
CA PHE A 34 -10.79 -20.23 18.04
C PHE A 34 -10.37 -19.88 19.47
N GLY A 35 -11.19 -20.20 20.48
CA GLY A 35 -10.86 -19.93 21.89
C GLY A 35 -10.81 -18.44 22.24
N VAL A 36 -11.54 -17.58 21.51
CA VAL A 36 -11.53 -16.12 21.74
C VAL A 36 -12.30 -15.77 23.02
N ASP A 37 -11.67 -15.04 23.93
CA ASP A 37 -12.29 -14.61 25.19
C ASP A 37 -13.24 -13.41 25.01
N TYR A 38 -12.84 -12.42 24.20
CA TYR A 38 -13.59 -11.18 24.00
C TYR A 38 -13.50 -10.67 22.55
N ILE A 39 -14.49 -9.85 22.15
CA ILE A 39 -14.52 -9.18 20.85
C ILE A 39 -14.32 -7.68 21.05
N LEU A 40 -13.46 -7.09 20.22
CA LEU A 40 -13.34 -5.63 20.10
C LEU A 40 -14.45 -5.10 19.21
N THR A 41 -15.58 -4.69 19.79
CA THR A 41 -16.77 -4.21 19.04
C THR A 41 -16.50 -2.97 18.21
N ARG A 42 -15.49 -2.16 18.56
CA ARG A 42 -14.99 -1.04 17.74
C ARG A 42 -14.53 -1.47 16.34
N ARG A 43 -14.15 -2.75 16.13
CA ARG A 43 -13.77 -3.30 14.82
C ARG A 43 -14.95 -3.88 14.02
N LEU A 44 -16.18 -3.76 14.53
CA LEU A 44 -17.41 -4.26 13.90
C LEU A 44 -18.30 -3.13 13.39
N ASN A 45 -17.73 -1.94 13.17
CA ASN A 45 -18.41 -0.80 12.58
C ASN A 45 -17.69 -0.36 11.28
N GLN A 46 -18.29 0.61 10.58
CA GLN A 46 -17.75 1.13 9.33
C GLN A 46 -16.83 2.35 9.51
N ASP A 47 -16.57 2.79 10.75
CA ASP A 47 -15.82 4.02 11.05
C ASP A 47 -14.43 3.99 10.43
N VAL A 48 -13.75 2.83 10.42
CA VAL A 48 -12.43 2.67 9.79
C VAL A 48 -12.50 3.00 8.28
N LEU A 49 -13.58 2.60 7.62
CA LEU A 49 -13.80 2.88 6.20
C LEU A 49 -14.16 4.35 5.98
N GLU A 50 -14.97 4.95 6.86
CA GLU A 50 -15.29 6.38 6.81
C GLU A 50 -14.04 7.25 7.01
N ASN A 51 -13.18 6.88 7.97
CA ASN A 51 -11.90 7.53 8.21
C ASN A 51 -10.97 7.41 7.00
N PHE A 52 -10.92 6.23 6.37
CA PHE A 52 -10.18 6.04 5.11
C PHE A 52 -10.68 6.97 4.01
N PHE A 53 -12.01 7.12 3.83
CA PHE A 53 -12.55 8.10 2.88
C PHE A 53 -12.19 9.53 3.27
N GLY A 54 -12.13 9.85 4.56
CA GLY A 54 -11.61 11.13 5.07
C GLY A 54 -10.18 11.40 4.59
N VAL A 55 -9.28 10.43 4.74
CA VAL A 55 -7.88 10.54 4.27
C VAL A 55 -7.81 10.73 2.75
N ILE A 56 -8.60 10.00 1.98
CA ILE A 56 -8.63 10.14 0.52
C ILE A 56 -9.17 11.52 0.09
N ARG A 57 -10.16 12.07 0.79
CA ARG A 57 -10.66 13.43 0.53
C ARG A 57 -9.62 14.48 0.89
N ALA A 58 -8.97 14.35 2.04
CA ALA A 58 -7.93 15.28 2.52
C ALA A 58 -6.74 15.40 1.54
N LYS A 59 -6.42 14.33 0.81
CA LYS A 59 -5.39 14.36 -0.27
C LYS A 59 -5.67 15.35 -1.40
N GLY A 60 -6.90 15.84 -1.56
CA GLY A 60 -7.24 16.85 -2.56
C GLY A 60 -7.19 18.29 -2.07
N GLY A 61 -6.76 18.53 -0.82
CA GLY A 61 -6.79 19.87 -0.24
C GLY A 61 -8.20 20.48 -0.25
N LEU A 62 -8.37 21.59 -0.98
CA LEU A 62 -9.66 22.27 -1.16
C LEU A 62 -10.64 21.48 -2.06
N HIS A 63 -10.16 20.50 -2.83
CA HIS A 63 -10.97 19.64 -3.70
C HIS A 63 -11.31 18.32 -3.00
N ASP A 64 -12.25 18.39 -2.06
CA ASP A 64 -12.64 17.28 -1.17
C ASP A 64 -13.68 16.32 -1.78
N HIS A 65 -14.23 16.62 -2.97
CA HIS A 65 -15.19 15.78 -3.69
C HIS A 65 -14.59 15.23 -5.00
N PRO A 66 -13.76 14.17 -4.94
CA PRO A 66 -13.13 13.62 -6.13
C PRO A 66 -14.13 12.92 -7.04
N ASN A 67 -13.93 13.03 -8.35
CA ASN A 67 -14.59 12.15 -9.33
C ASN A 67 -13.98 10.72 -9.28
N PRO A 68 -14.58 9.71 -9.94
CA PRO A 68 -14.10 8.32 -9.87
C PRO A 68 -12.63 8.13 -10.29
N LEU A 69 -12.17 8.90 -11.28
CA LEU A 69 -10.79 8.83 -11.79
C LEU A 69 -9.82 9.44 -10.77
N GLU A 70 -10.16 10.59 -10.19
CA GLU A 70 -9.40 11.22 -9.10
C GLU A 70 -9.34 10.32 -7.86
N PHE A 71 -10.45 9.69 -7.48
CA PHE A 71 -10.46 8.72 -6.38
C PHE A 71 -9.50 7.56 -6.64
N LYS A 72 -9.53 6.97 -7.85
CA LYS A 72 -8.59 5.92 -8.27
C LYS A 72 -7.13 6.37 -8.07
N TYR A 73 -6.80 7.59 -8.48
CA TYR A 73 -5.44 8.12 -8.37
C TYR A 73 -5.01 8.47 -6.95
N ARG A 74 -5.91 9.01 -6.12
CA ARG A 74 -5.65 9.25 -4.69
C ARG A 74 -5.50 7.94 -3.93
N LEU A 75 -6.30 6.93 -4.26
CA LEU A 75 -6.17 5.58 -3.72
C LEU A 75 -4.84 4.95 -4.10
N ARG A 76 -4.44 5.06 -5.37
CA ARG A 76 -3.15 4.58 -5.86
C ARG A 76 -1.98 5.25 -5.12
N SER A 77 -2.04 6.58 -4.93
CA SER A 77 -1.09 7.35 -4.12
C SER A 77 -1.03 6.89 -2.66
N TYR A 78 -2.18 6.60 -2.05
CA TYR A 78 -2.29 6.07 -0.70
C TYR A 78 -1.62 4.69 -0.57
N VAL A 79 -1.89 3.78 -1.51
CA VAL A 79 -1.28 2.44 -1.53
C VAL A 79 0.24 2.50 -1.74
N LEU A 80 0.72 3.41 -2.58
CA LEU A 80 2.14 3.63 -2.85
C LEU A 80 2.89 4.33 -1.69
N GLY A 81 2.21 4.65 -0.59
CA GLY A 81 2.84 5.17 0.62
C GLY A 81 3.28 6.63 0.54
N LYS A 82 2.77 7.40 -0.43
CA LYS A 82 2.87 8.88 -0.40
C LYS A 82 1.91 9.41 0.67
N ASN A 83 2.33 9.32 1.93
CA ASN A 83 1.60 9.85 3.09
C ASN A 83 1.85 11.36 3.30
N GLU A 84 2.13 12.11 2.24
CA GLU A 84 2.12 13.57 2.28
C GLU A 84 0.66 14.00 2.51
N GLY A 85 0.31 14.30 3.78
CA GLY A 85 -1.00 14.84 4.19
C GLY A 85 -1.97 13.89 4.89
N ALA A 86 -1.73 12.57 4.93
CA ALA A 86 -2.66 11.63 5.59
C ALA A 86 -2.62 11.67 7.12
N TYR A 87 -1.52 12.19 7.69
CA TYR A 87 -1.29 12.38 9.12
C TYR A 87 -0.98 13.85 9.39
N SER A 88 -1.77 14.79 8.86
CA SER A 88 -1.65 16.16 9.36
C SER A 88 -2.06 16.14 10.84
N ASP A 89 -1.27 16.79 11.70
CA ASP A 89 -1.55 16.96 13.13
C ASP A 89 -2.89 17.71 13.40
N PHE A 90 -3.57 18.16 12.35
CA PHE A 90 -4.85 18.86 12.34
C PHE A 90 -6.01 18.00 11.79
N SER A 91 -5.79 16.72 11.52
CA SER A 91 -6.87 15.81 11.14
C SER A 91 -7.84 15.64 12.32
N ASN A 92 -9.14 15.79 12.09
CA ASN A 92 -10.19 15.52 13.09
C ASN A 92 -10.39 14.02 13.38
N VAL A 93 -9.42 13.18 13.03
CA VAL A 93 -9.45 11.72 13.23
C VAL A 93 -8.56 11.43 14.43
N GLU A 94 -9.16 10.93 15.52
CA GLU A 94 -8.39 10.45 16.67
C GLU A 94 -7.38 9.38 16.23
N VAL A 95 -6.18 9.42 16.82
CA VAL A 95 -5.15 8.41 16.57
C VAL A 95 -5.70 7.05 17.01
N ASP A 96 -5.81 6.10 16.08
CA ASP A 96 -6.21 4.74 16.42
C ASP A 96 -5.04 4.00 17.09
N ASP A 97 -4.98 4.11 18.42
CA ASP A 97 -3.99 3.42 19.26
C ASP A 97 -4.31 1.92 19.45
N THR A 98 -5.34 1.39 18.79
CA THR A 98 -5.69 -0.02 18.95
C THR A 98 -4.69 -0.87 18.18
N PRO A 99 -4.03 -1.82 18.86
CA PRO A 99 -2.99 -2.63 18.24
C PRO A 99 -3.56 -3.34 17.01
N ASP A 100 -2.92 -3.16 15.87
CA ASP A 100 -3.24 -3.88 14.64
C ASP A 100 -3.22 -5.39 14.90
N ILE A 101 -4.21 -6.07 14.33
CA ILE A 101 -4.13 -7.52 14.18
C ILE A 101 -3.11 -7.73 13.06
N PRO A 102 -1.96 -8.38 13.33
CA PRO A 102 -0.98 -8.60 12.29
C PRO A 102 -1.66 -9.39 11.16
N LEU A 103 -1.58 -8.90 9.94
CA LEU A 103 -1.96 -9.59 8.70
C LEU A 103 -1.11 -10.87 8.44
N SER A 104 -0.40 -11.35 9.46
CA SER A 104 0.41 -12.56 9.48
C SER A 104 -0.40 -13.79 9.93
N GLY A 105 -1.66 -13.63 10.32
CA GLY A 105 -2.59 -14.73 10.59
C GLY A 105 -3.40 -15.05 9.34
N SER A 106 -3.36 -16.30 8.91
CA SER A 106 -4.15 -16.94 7.84
C SER A 106 -5.67 -16.67 7.93
N LEU A 107 -6.09 -15.44 7.65
CA LEU A 107 -7.48 -15.03 7.40
C LEU A 107 -7.75 -14.81 5.91
N THR A 108 -6.84 -15.25 5.04
CA THR A 108 -7.26 -15.95 3.81
C THR A 108 -7.99 -17.22 4.23
N ILE A 109 -9.21 -17.06 4.74
CA ILE A 109 -10.25 -18.05 4.52
C ILE A 109 -10.15 -18.32 3.02
N LYS A 110 -9.92 -19.58 2.67
CA LYS A 110 -10.11 -20.11 1.32
C LYS A 110 -11.58 -19.90 0.92
N LEU A 111 -12.01 -18.66 0.77
CA LEU A 111 -13.17 -18.30 -0.03
C LEU A 111 -12.73 -18.63 -1.44
N LYS A 112 -13.14 -19.79 -1.95
CA LYS A 112 -13.09 -20.07 -3.38
C LYS A 112 -13.81 -18.90 -4.05
N PRO A 113 -13.13 -18.00 -4.78
CA PRO A 113 -13.80 -16.97 -5.51
C PRO A 113 -14.54 -17.69 -6.65
N SER A 114 -15.86 -17.78 -6.56
CA SER A 114 -16.71 -18.06 -7.72
C SER A 114 -16.81 -16.79 -8.54
N PHE A 115 -15.69 -16.34 -9.08
CA PHE A 115 -15.64 -15.34 -10.12
C PHE A 115 -14.60 -15.85 -11.10
N ASN A 116 -15.05 -16.30 -12.26
CA ASN A 116 -14.17 -16.67 -13.36
C ASN A 116 -13.99 -15.41 -14.23
N PRO A 117 -12.96 -14.58 -13.98
CA PRO A 117 -12.53 -13.64 -14.99
C PRO A 117 -12.00 -14.44 -16.20
N PRO A 118 -12.19 -13.94 -17.43
CA PRO A 118 -11.68 -14.60 -18.62
C PRO A 118 -10.15 -14.75 -18.53
N SER A 119 -9.69 -15.99 -18.67
CA SER A 119 -8.27 -16.34 -18.69
C SER A 119 -7.62 -15.82 -19.96
N PHE A 120 -6.73 -14.83 -19.84
CA PHE A 120 -5.72 -14.57 -20.85
C PHE A 120 -4.57 -15.56 -20.63
N ASN A 121 -4.38 -16.46 -21.59
CA ASN A 121 -3.17 -17.26 -21.67
C ASN A 121 -2.02 -16.32 -22.05
N LEU A 122 -1.00 -16.21 -21.18
CA LEU A 122 0.32 -15.79 -21.60
C LEU A 122 1.32 -16.88 -21.19
N ASP A 123 1.86 -17.53 -22.22
CA ASP A 123 3.03 -18.39 -22.14
C ASP A 123 4.29 -17.58 -21.80
N GLU A 124 5.08 -18.19 -20.90
CA GLU A 124 6.55 -18.21 -20.79
C GLU A 124 7.38 -16.90 -20.69
N ASN A 125 7.86 -16.65 -19.46
CA ASN A 125 9.19 -16.09 -19.11
C ASN A 125 9.55 -14.63 -19.44
N LEU A 126 8.71 -13.69 -19.02
CA LEU A 126 9.15 -12.41 -18.44
C LEU A 126 8.21 -12.07 -17.28
N GLU A 127 8.71 -11.88 -16.06
CA GLU A 127 7.93 -11.24 -15.00
C GLU A 127 7.71 -9.77 -15.40
N GLU A 128 6.64 -9.52 -16.15
CA GLU A 128 6.20 -8.18 -16.51
C GLU A 128 5.82 -7.46 -15.21
N LEU A 129 6.46 -6.32 -14.95
CA LEU A 129 6.19 -5.50 -13.76
C LEU A 129 4.69 -5.23 -13.68
N ASN A 130 4.08 -5.51 -12.53
CA ASN A 130 2.66 -5.18 -12.40
C ASN A 130 2.47 -3.65 -12.39
N GLU A 131 1.25 -3.21 -12.68
CA GLU A 131 0.89 -1.79 -12.80
C GLU A 131 1.27 -0.97 -11.54
N LEU A 132 1.27 -1.58 -10.35
CA LEU A 132 1.64 -0.92 -9.09
C LEU A 132 3.16 -0.81 -8.91
N GLU A 133 3.90 -1.85 -9.28
CA GLU A 133 5.38 -1.86 -9.24
C GLU A 133 5.96 -0.86 -10.21
N TYR A 134 5.43 -0.81 -11.44
CA TYR A 134 5.84 0.17 -12.43
C TYR A 134 5.65 1.60 -11.89
N ASP A 135 4.50 1.87 -11.28
CA ASP A 135 4.22 3.18 -10.68
C ASP A 135 5.12 3.52 -9.49
N GLY A 136 5.43 2.54 -8.65
CA GLY A 136 6.40 2.73 -7.56
C GLY A 136 7.78 3.12 -8.10
N LEU A 137 8.21 2.50 -9.20
CA LEU A 137 9.44 2.86 -9.90
C LEU A 137 9.35 4.22 -10.58
N GLU A 138 8.24 4.54 -11.24
CA GLU A 138 8.00 5.83 -11.89
C GLU A 138 8.03 6.98 -10.88
N ASN A 139 7.45 6.75 -9.70
CA ASN A 139 7.47 7.69 -8.58
C ASN A 139 8.89 7.95 -8.07
N LEU A 140 9.68 6.88 -7.88
CA LEU A 140 11.08 6.99 -7.47
C LEU A 140 11.94 7.67 -8.55
N ALA A 141 11.70 7.36 -9.82
CA ALA A 141 12.35 8.00 -10.95
C ALA A 141 12.05 9.52 -10.98
N GLY A 142 10.80 9.90 -10.77
CA GLY A 142 10.40 11.30 -10.64
C GLY A 142 11.07 12.02 -9.47
N PHE A 143 11.20 11.37 -8.31
CA PHE A 143 11.98 11.90 -7.18
C PHE A 143 13.46 12.12 -7.55
N ILE A 144 14.07 11.21 -8.30
CA ILE A 144 15.46 11.36 -8.76
C ILE A 144 15.59 12.56 -9.70
N CYS A 145 14.65 12.70 -10.65
CA CYS A 145 14.57 13.84 -11.57
C CYS A 145 14.46 15.16 -10.80
N HIS A 146 13.59 15.21 -9.80
CA HIS A 146 13.38 16.39 -8.95
C HIS A 146 14.62 16.74 -8.14
N LYS A 147 15.27 15.72 -7.55
CA LYS A 147 16.44 15.91 -6.68
C LYS A 147 17.70 16.30 -7.43
N LEU A 148 17.92 15.77 -8.64
CA LEU A 148 19.14 16.01 -9.42
C LEU A 148 18.99 17.15 -10.43
N LYS A 149 17.77 17.45 -10.88
CA LYS A 149 17.46 18.52 -11.86
C LYS A 149 18.27 18.40 -13.15
N TYR A 150 18.55 17.17 -13.59
CA TYR A 150 19.22 16.90 -14.86
C TYR A 150 18.20 16.88 -16.00
N PRO A 151 18.33 17.77 -17.02
CA PRO A 151 17.35 17.83 -18.11
C PRO A 151 17.24 16.52 -18.89
N CYS A 152 18.34 15.78 -19.05
CA CYS A 152 18.36 14.50 -19.77
C CYS A 152 17.53 13.38 -19.12
N LEU A 153 17.18 13.51 -17.83
CA LEU A 153 16.36 12.54 -17.11
C LEU A 153 14.87 12.85 -17.22
N GLN A 154 14.51 14.07 -17.61
CA GLN A 154 13.15 14.57 -17.59
C GLN A 154 12.47 14.42 -18.96
N SER A 155 11.16 14.19 -18.98
CA SER A 155 10.42 14.21 -20.24
C SER A 155 10.31 15.65 -20.75
N SER A 156 10.64 15.87 -22.02
CA SER A 156 10.46 17.17 -22.70
C SER A 156 9.01 17.45 -23.10
N SER A 157 8.13 16.44 -23.08
CA SER A 157 6.76 16.53 -23.57
C SER A 157 5.71 16.40 -22.44
N THR A 158 4.70 17.24 -22.54
CA THR A 158 3.42 17.22 -21.81
C THR A 158 2.52 16.02 -22.19
N GLU A 159 3.00 15.04 -22.96
CA GLU A 159 2.13 14.15 -23.76
C GLU A 159 1.93 12.71 -23.27
N SER A 160 2.51 12.27 -22.15
CA SER A 160 2.12 10.94 -21.62
C SER A 160 1.05 11.09 -20.55
N SER A 161 -0.14 10.53 -20.79
CA SER A 161 -1.26 10.36 -19.86
C SER A 161 -0.92 9.36 -18.73
N SER A 162 0.26 9.48 -18.13
CA SER A 162 0.69 8.69 -16.97
C SER A 162 -0.03 9.18 -15.70
N TRP A 163 -0.18 8.29 -14.73
CA TRP A 163 -0.69 8.58 -13.38
C TRP A 163 -0.04 9.81 -12.75
N ILE A 164 1.25 10.05 -13.02
CA ILE A 164 1.98 11.23 -12.53
C ILE A 164 1.30 12.55 -12.95
N ASN A 165 0.74 12.64 -14.16
CA ASN A 165 0.08 13.87 -14.63
C ASN A 165 -1.16 14.25 -13.82
N HIS A 166 -1.82 13.27 -13.19
CA HIS A 166 -3.01 13.53 -12.37
C HIS A 166 -2.67 13.66 -10.88
N LEU A 167 -1.47 13.24 -10.48
CA LEU A 167 -0.95 13.41 -9.13
C LEU A 167 -0.26 14.77 -8.93
N ASP A 168 0.25 15.35 -10.01
CA ASP A 168 1.07 16.55 -9.96
C ASP A 168 0.22 17.83 -9.84
N GLU A 169 0.33 18.52 -8.70
CA GLU A 169 -0.18 19.89 -8.49
C GLU A 169 0.83 20.97 -8.96
N GLY A 170 1.83 20.59 -9.78
CA GLY A 170 2.78 21.50 -10.44
C GLY A 170 4.22 21.47 -9.90
N GLY A 171 4.61 20.42 -9.16
CA GLY A 171 5.93 20.28 -8.53
C GLY A 171 6.68 18.96 -8.78
N LEU A 172 6.04 17.96 -9.41
CA LEU A 172 6.67 16.66 -9.70
C LEU A 172 7.48 16.72 -11.01
N SER A 173 8.76 16.35 -10.92
CA SER A 173 9.56 16.14 -12.11
C SER A 173 9.21 14.79 -12.74
N LYS A 174 8.86 14.80 -14.02
CA LYS A 174 8.47 13.60 -14.75
C LYS A 174 9.68 12.95 -15.43
N PRO A 175 9.93 11.65 -15.23
CA PRO A 175 11.01 10.96 -15.91
C PRO A 175 10.72 10.79 -17.40
N SER A 176 11.76 10.84 -18.25
CA SER A 176 11.64 10.47 -19.66
C SER A 176 11.41 8.96 -19.82
N SER A 177 10.84 8.53 -20.95
CA SER A 177 10.68 7.10 -21.26
C SER A 177 12.02 6.36 -21.27
N THR A 178 13.07 6.99 -21.83
CA THR A 178 14.44 6.45 -21.80
C THR A 178 14.95 6.29 -20.38
N PHE A 179 14.69 7.26 -19.50
CA PHE A 179 15.10 7.16 -18.11
C PHE A 179 14.28 6.12 -17.35
N MET A 180 12.99 5.94 -17.67
CA MET A 180 12.18 4.86 -17.11
C MET A 180 12.73 3.47 -17.49
N ASN A 181 13.10 3.25 -18.75
CA ASN A 181 13.74 1.99 -19.15
C ASN A 181 15.03 1.74 -18.36
N THR A 182 15.82 2.80 -18.15
CA THR A 182 17.03 2.75 -17.31
C THR A 182 16.70 2.32 -15.87
N ILE A 183 15.65 2.87 -15.27
CA ILE A 183 15.21 2.56 -13.90
C ILE A 183 14.73 1.11 -13.79
N VAL A 184 14.03 0.59 -14.80
CA VAL A 184 13.62 -0.81 -14.86
C VAL A 184 14.84 -1.74 -14.91
N GLU A 185 15.83 -1.45 -15.76
CA GLU A 185 17.07 -2.23 -15.81
C GLU A 185 17.86 -2.17 -14.49
N LEU A 186 17.95 -1.00 -13.85
CA LEU A 186 18.57 -0.89 -12.53
C LEU A 186 17.81 -1.70 -11.46
N ASN A 187 16.48 -1.78 -11.56
CA ASN A 187 15.68 -2.60 -10.65
C ASN A 187 15.93 -4.10 -10.89
N LYS A 188 16.09 -4.54 -12.14
CA LYS A 188 16.48 -5.93 -12.46
C LYS A 188 17.82 -6.28 -11.83
N VAL A 189 18.85 -5.44 -12.00
CA VAL A 189 20.17 -5.63 -11.35
C VAL A 189 20.04 -5.72 -9.83
N PHE A 190 19.19 -4.87 -9.23
CA PHE A 190 18.92 -4.92 -7.79
C PHE A 190 18.26 -6.24 -7.38
N ILE A 191 17.26 -6.72 -8.13
CA ILE A 191 16.55 -7.99 -7.85
C ILE A 191 17.48 -9.19 -8.03
N GLU A 192 18.26 -9.25 -9.11
CA GLU A 192 19.21 -10.34 -9.37
C GLU A 192 20.22 -10.53 -8.23
N MET A 193 20.65 -9.44 -7.58
CA MET A 193 21.56 -9.52 -6.45
C MET A 193 20.88 -9.90 -5.13
N ASN A 194 19.63 -9.47 -4.92
CA ASN A 194 18.97 -9.55 -3.60
C ASN A 194 17.86 -10.60 -3.52
N GLY A 195 17.42 -11.14 -4.65
CA GLY A 195 16.18 -11.88 -4.79
C GLY A 195 14.92 -11.03 -4.54
N ASN A 196 13.77 -11.69 -4.65
CA ASN A 196 12.47 -11.05 -4.49
C ASN A 196 12.20 -10.60 -3.05
N ASP A 197 12.57 -11.42 -2.06
CA ASP A 197 12.17 -11.21 -0.65
C ASP A 197 13.35 -10.94 0.30
N GLY A 198 14.56 -10.79 -0.23
CA GLY A 198 15.81 -10.73 0.55
C GLY A 198 16.56 -9.42 0.45
N ILE A 199 17.67 -9.33 1.18
CA ILE A 199 18.72 -8.36 0.91
C ILE A 199 20.06 -9.07 1.10
N ALA A 200 20.92 -9.01 0.09
CA ALA A 200 22.26 -9.58 0.20
C ALA A 200 23.07 -8.78 1.22
N THR A 201 23.90 -9.48 1.99
CA THR A 201 24.78 -8.86 2.99
C THR A 201 26.23 -9.06 2.58
N GLY A 202 27.03 -8.00 2.67
CA GLY A 202 28.44 -8.04 2.29
C GLY A 202 29.09 -6.66 2.39
N PRO A 203 30.43 -6.60 2.51
CA PRO A 203 31.16 -5.34 2.42
C PRO A 203 30.96 -4.72 1.03
N ASN A 204 30.99 -3.39 0.95
CA ASN A 204 30.92 -2.66 -0.33
C ASN A 204 29.69 -3.02 -1.19
N PHE A 205 28.54 -3.26 -0.55
CA PHE A 205 27.29 -3.62 -1.22
C PHE A 205 26.88 -2.61 -2.31
N MET A 206 26.98 -1.31 -2.02
CA MET A 206 26.62 -0.25 -2.97
C MET A 206 27.56 -0.22 -4.18
N GLU A 207 28.87 -0.33 -3.95
CA GLU A 207 29.89 -0.40 -5.00
C GLU A 207 29.70 -1.66 -5.87
N THR A 208 29.30 -2.78 -5.28
CA THR A 208 28.99 -4.01 -6.02
C THR A 208 27.77 -3.82 -6.93
N LEU A 209 26.69 -3.20 -6.44
CA LEU A 209 25.53 -2.87 -7.27
C LEU A 209 25.90 -1.91 -8.41
N LEU A 210 26.73 -0.91 -8.13
CA LEU A 210 27.18 0.05 -9.14
C LEU A 210 27.99 -0.63 -10.24
N LEU A 211 28.93 -1.51 -9.87
CA LEU A 211 29.72 -2.32 -10.80
C LEU A 211 28.83 -3.21 -11.67
N ARG A 212 27.84 -3.90 -11.08
CA ARG A 212 26.88 -4.71 -11.84
C ARG A 212 26.01 -3.89 -12.80
N SER A 213 25.82 -2.61 -12.51
CA SER A 213 25.08 -1.67 -13.36
C SER A 213 25.97 -0.83 -14.28
N GLU A 214 27.24 -1.21 -14.48
CA GLU A 214 28.19 -0.42 -15.27
C GLU A 214 27.74 -0.25 -16.73
N SER A 215 27.19 -1.32 -17.33
CA SER A 215 26.65 -1.32 -18.70
C SER A 215 25.41 -0.43 -18.88
N ILE A 216 24.75 -0.04 -17.79
CA ILE A 216 23.56 0.81 -17.82
C ILE A 216 24.00 2.28 -17.91
N HIS A 217 23.83 2.86 -19.09
CA HIS A 217 24.23 4.23 -19.38
C HIS A 217 23.28 5.25 -18.71
N CYS A 218 23.76 5.88 -17.65
CA CYS A 218 23.00 6.84 -16.83
C CYS A 218 23.99 7.66 -16.00
N PRO A 219 23.70 8.93 -15.63
CA PRO A 219 24.56 9.67 -14.70
C PRO A 219 24.78 8.90 -13.39
N ASP A 220 26.04 8.78 -12.95
CA ASP A 220 26.40 7.98 -11.76
C ASP A 220 25.68 8.42 -10.48
N LYS A 221 25.41 9.73 -10.34
CA LYS A 221 24.62 10.25 -9.22
C LYS A 221 23.18 9.73 -9.24
N ALA A 222 22.58 9.56 -10.42
CA ALA A 222 21.24 9.01 -10.58
C ALA A 222 21.22 7.51 -10.30
N LYS A 223 22.16 6.74 -10.86
CA LYS A 223 22.35 5.30 -10.54
C LYS A 223 22.49 5.08 -9.04
N ARG A 224 23.41 5.81 -8.40
CA ARG A 224 23.66 5.71 -6.95
C ARG A 224 22.44 6.11 -6.13
N LEU A 225 21.72 7.18 -6.51
CA LEU A 225 20.53 7.63 -5.79
C LEU A 225 19.38 6.63 -5.91
N PHE A 226 19.17 6.03 -7.07
CA PHE A 226 18.20 4.96 -7.27
C PHE A 226 18.51 3.75 -6.37
N LEU A 227 19.71 3.18 -6.55
CA LEU A 227 20.13 1.96 -5.83
C LEU A 227 20.09 2.16 -4.32
N ARG A 228 20.52 3.34 -3.84
CA ARG A 228 20.46 3.69 -2.41
C ARG A 228 19.01 3.75 -1.93
N SER A 229 18.14 4.47 -2.64
CA SER A 229 16.72 4.59 -2.27
C SER A 229 16.02 3.24 -2.26
N ARG A 230 16.24 2.42 -3.30
CA ARG A 230 15.69 1.07 -3.43
C ARG A 230 16.14 0.14 -2.29
N THR A 231 17.41 0.23 -1.90
CA THR A 231 17.98 -0.49 -0.74
C THR A 231 17.29 -0.08 0.55
N PHE A 232 17.14 1.22 0.80
CA PHE A 232 16.43 1.72 2.00
C PHE A 232 14.97 1.26 2.04
N PHE A 233 14.27 1.27 0.91
CA PHE A 233 12.90 0.78 0.82
C PHE A 233 12.80 -0.72 1.14
N ARG A 234 13.70 -1.54 0.57
CA ARG A 234 13.79 -2.97 0.90
C ARG A 234 14.08 -3.21 2.38
N ILE A 235 14.99 -2.45 2.99
CA ILE A 235 15.28 -2.57 4.43
C ILE A 235 14.05 -2.20 5.27
N LYS A 236 13.35 -1.12 4.93
CA LYS A 236 12.11 -0.72 5.64
C LYS A 236 11.04 -1.80 5.54
N GLU A 237 10.84 -2.37 4.36
CA GLU A 237 9.93 -3.48 4.11
C GLU A 237 10.28 -4.70 4.98
N LEU A 238 11.54 -5.15 4.94
CA LEU A 238 12.02 -6.27 5.76
C LEU A 238 11.84 -6.02 7.26
N ASN A 239 12.14 -4.79 7.72
CA ASN A 239 11.95 -4.41 9.11
C ASN A 239 10.48 -4.46 9.54
N ARG A 240 9.57 -4.01 8.67
CA ARG A 240 8.11 -4.10 8.91
C ARG A 240 7.69 -5.58 9.04
N SER A 241 8.08 -6.43 8.10
CA SER A 241 7.78 -7.87 8.15
C SER A 241 8.38 -8.56 9.38
N MET A 242 9.59 -8.17 9.81
CA MET A 242 10.19 -8.68 11.05
C MET A 242 9.43 -8.25 12.30
N LYS A 243 8.96 -6.99 12.35
CA LYS A 243 8.16 -6.45 13.46
C LYS A 243 6.83 -7.21 13.58
N GLU A 244 6.17 -7.46 12.45
CA GLU A 244 4.92 -8.24 12.39
C GLU A 244 5.12 -9.69 12.88
N LYS A 245 6.18 -10.37 12.42
CA LYS A 245 6.53 -11.73 12.87
C LYS A 245 6.81 -11.78 14.38
N LYS A 246 7.54 -10.80 14.93
CA LYS A 246 7.81 -10.70 16.38
C LYS A 246 6.54 -10.42 17.19
N ALA A 247 5.66 -9.55 16.69
CA ALA A 247 4.37 -9.26 17.32
C ALA A 247 3.49 -10.52 17.39
N SER A 248 3.45 -11.31 16.31
CA SER A 248 2.76 -12.61 16.30
C SER A 248 3.34 -13.57 17.35
N LYS A 249 4.67 -13.75 17.44
CA LYS A 249 5.30 -14.66 18.43
C LYS A 249 5.02 -14.28 19.88
N ARG A 250 5.03 -12.99 20.23
CA ARG A 250 4.74 -12.52 21.60
C ARG A 250 3.29 -12.79 22.03
N LYS A 251 2.33 -12.80 21.09
CA LYS A 251 0.93 -13.15 21.37
C LYS A 251 0.78 -14.62 21.78
N TRP A 252 1.54 -15.54 21.16
CA TRP A 252 1.50 -16.96 21.52
C TRP A 252 2.06 -17.26 22.91
N ILE A 253 3.09 -16.52 23.35
CA ILE A 253 3.71 -16.75 24.67
C ILE A 253 2.77 -16.29 25.81
N LYS A 254 2.01 -15.21 25.62
CA LYS A 254 1.06 -14.71 26.63
C LYS A 254 -0.18 -15.59 26.84
N ILE A 255 -0.44 -16.55 25.97
CA ILE A 255 -1.60 -17.46 26.07
C ILE A 255 -1.24 -18.74 26.86
N LEU A 256 0.05 -18.94 27.20
CA LEU A 256 0.56 -20.12 27.90
C LEU A 256 0.97 -19.85 29.37
N SER A 257 0.54 -18.74 29.97
CA SER A 257 0.75 -18.38 31.38
C SER A 257 -0.56 -17.99 32.04
#